data_AF-A0A5Q2NQH0-F1
#
_entry.id   AF-A0A5Q2NQH0-F1
#
_cell.length_a   1.000
_cell.length_b   1.000
_cell.length_c   1.000
_cell.angle_alpha   90.00
_cell.angle_beta   90.00
_cell.angle_gamma   90.00
#
_symmetry.space_group_name_H-M   'P 1'
#
loop_
_entity.id
_entity.type
_entity.pdbx_description
1 polymer ?
#
loop_
_entity_poly.entity_id
_entity_poly.type
_entity_poly.pdbx_seq_one_letter_code
_entity_poly.pdbx_strand_id
1 'polypeptide(L)'
;MTVDNQSGKSVDVLAISIRSRDGSGIEGVSSLDRLSRTVDNGRKATFKPALEHAGEGSIYVEYRIGGDRDSVKTVVCGYTEYASGFSTLTLKGTEVQLEQNCH
;
A
#
# COMPACT_ATOMS: atom_id res chain seq x y z
N MET A 1 -6.98 -4.15 0.88
CA MET A 1 -6.69 -2.73 0.53
C MET A 1 -7.54 -2.33 -0.67
N THR A 2 -8.07 -1.10 -0.70
CA THR A 2 -8.72 -0.51 -1.88
C THR A 2 -7.96 0.75 -2.30
N VAL A 3 -7.73 0.90 -3.60
CA VAL A 3 -7.25 2.15 -4.21
C VAL A 3 -8.43 2.80 -4.93
N ASP A 4 -8.75 4.04 -4.55
CA ASP A 4 -9.73 4.91 -5.17
C ASP A 4 -9.00 6.02 -5.93
N ASN A 5 -8.93 5.89 -7.25
CA ASN A 5 -8.17 6.82 -8.08
C ASN A 5 -9.05 7.99 -8.53
N GLN A 6 -8.84 9.15 -7.94
CA GLN A 6 -9.46 10.43 -8.30
C GLN A 6 -8.40 11.46 -8.74
N SER A 7 -7.25 10.98 -9.23
CA SER A 7 -6.06 11.81 -9.47
C SER A 7 -6.03 12.54 -10.81
N GLY A 8 -6.94 12.19 -11.74
CA GLY A 8 -6.92 12.68 -13.12
C GLY A 8 -5.97 11.93 -14.05
N LYS A 9 -5.15 10.99 -13.54
CA LYS A 9 -4.23 10.13 -14.31
C LYS A 9 -4.45 8.66 -13.95
N SER A 10 -3.87 7.73 -14.72
CA SER A 10 -3.81 6.32 -14.31
C SER A 10 -2.88 6.14 -13.11
N VAL A 11 -3.13 5.12 -12.30
CA VAL A 11 -2.28 4.75 -11.16
C VAL A 11 -1.86 3.30 -11.28
N ASP A 12 -0.56 3.05 -11.35
CA ASP A 12 0.00 1.71 -11.37
C ASP A 12 0.35 1.29 -9.95
N VAL A 13 -0.35 0.30 -9.40
CA VAL A 13 -0.03 -0.29 -8.10
C VAL A 13 0.99 -1.40 -8.31
N LEU A 14 2.17 -1.25 -7.71
CA LEU A 14 3.36 -2.07 -7.96
C LEU A 14 3.64 -3.11 -6.88
N ALA A 15 3.35 -2.79 -5.63
CA ALA A 15 3.57 -3.70 -4.53
C ALA A 15 2.79 -3.30 -3.29
N ILE A 16 2.49 -4.29 -2.46
CA ILE A 16 2.15 -4.09 -1.04
C ILE A 16 3.15 -4.89 -0.22
N SER A 17 3.73 -4.27 0.81
CA SER A 17 4.75 -4.92 1.64
C SER A 17 4.52 -4.65 3.12
N ILE A 18 4.88 -5.61 3.96
CA ILE A 18 5.05 -5.39 5.40
C ILE A 18 6.51 -5.08 5.65
N ARG A 19 6.77 -4.03 6.42
CA ARG A 19 8.08 -3.77 7.00
C ARG A 19 8.01 -3.91 8.51
N SER A 20 9.00 -4.56 9.08
CA SER A 20 9.10 -4.79 10.50
C SER A 20 10.54 -4.68 10.95
N ARG A 21 10.72 -4.43 12.23
CA ARG A 21 12.02 -4.47 12.88
C ARG A 21 12.32 -5.92 13.30
N ASP A 22 13.50 -6.42 12.96
CA ASP A 22 13.95 -7.73 13.44
C ASP A 22 14.47 -7.66 14.89
N GLY A 23 14.80 -8.81 15.47
CA GLY A 23 15.35 -8.89 16.83
C GLY A 23 16.69 -8.17 17.04
N SER A 24 17.35 -7.73 15.96
CA SER A 24 18.59 -6.93 16.00
C SER A 24 18.33 -5.42 15.90
N GLY A 25 17.07 -5.00 15.73
CA GLY A 25 16.69 -3.61 15.62
C GLY A 25 16.71 -3.06 14.19
N ILE A 26 16.99 -3.89 13.19
CA ILE A 26 17.08 -3.49 11.78
C ILE A 26 15.68 -3.55 11.15
N GLU A 27 15.27 -2.46 10.51
CA GLU A 27 14.02 -2.44 9.74
C GLU A 27 14.23 -3.08 8.36
N GLY A 28 13.40 -4.06 8.03
CA GLY A 28 13.46 -4.80 6.77
C GLY A 28 12.06 -5.07 6.19
N VAL A 29 12.02 -5.52 4.94
CA VAL A 29 10.79 -6.04 4.33
C VAL A 29 10.58 -7.47 4.81
N SER A 30 9.55 -7.71 5.60
CA SER A 30 9.21 -9.06 6.11
C SER A 30 8.29 -9.83 5.16
N SER A 31 7.42 -9.12 4.45
CA SER A 31 6.49 -9.71 3.48
C SER A 31 6.29 -8.78 2.30
N LEU A 32 6.16 -9.34 1.09
CA LEU A 32 6.01 -8.57 -0.14
C LEU A 32 5.10 -9.31 -1.11
N ASP A 33 4.03 -8.65 -1.53
CA ASP A 33 3.23 -9.04 -2.67
C ASP A 33 3.46 -8.04 -3.80
N ARG A 34 4.02 -8.52 -4.92
CA ARG A 34 4.24 -7.70 -6.12
C ARG A 34 2.96 -7.68 -6.93
N LEU A 35 2.42 -6.48 -7.07
CA LEU A 35 1.21 -6.22 -7.81
C LEU A 35 1.57 -5.58 -9.15
N SER A 36 0.83 -5.88 -10.20
CA SER A 36 0.99 -5.16 -11.47
C SER A 36 -0.40 -4.90 -12.01
N ARG A 37 -1.04 -3.88 -11.43
CA ARG A 37 -2.39 -3.49 -11.81
C ARG A 37 -2.50 -1.99 -11.93
N THR A 38 -2.95 -1.57 -13.11
CA THR A 38 -3.34 -0.19 -13.37
C THR A 38 -4.77 0.04 -12.91
N VAL A 39 -4.99 1.17 -12.24
CA VAL A 39 -6.29 1.71 -11.83
C VAL A 39 -6.51 2.99 -12.61
N ASP A 40 -7.41 2.95 -13.59
CA ASP A 40 -7.73 4.13 -14.39
C ASP A 40 -8.35 5.26 -13.56
N ASN A 41 -8.27 6.50 -14.07
CA ASN A 41 -8.90 7.64 -13.42
C ASN A 41 -10.41 7.42 -13.22
N GLY A 42 -10.91 7.77 -12.04
CA GLY A 42 -12.31 7.60 -11.64
C GLY A 42 -12.68 6.14 -11.30
N ARG A 43 -11.72 5.21 -11.28
CA ARG A 43 -11.96 3.80 -10.94
C ARG A 43 -11.45 3.46 -9.55
N LYS A 44 -12.05 2.43 -8.97
CA LYS A 44 -11.60 1.78 -7.73
C LYS A 44 -11.13 0.37 -8.02
N ALA A 45 -10.08 -0.05 -7.32
CA ALA A 45 -9.59 -1.42 -7.36
C ALA A 45 -9.31 -1.93 -5.95
N THR A 46 -9.83 -3.11 -5.64
CA THR A 46 -9.52 -3.81 -4.40
C THR A 46 -8.43 -4.84 -4.62
N PHE A 47 -7.46 -4.85 -3.72
CA PHE A 47 -6.32 -5.73 -3.64
C PHE A 47 -6.41 -6.56 -2.37
N LYS A 48 -6.21 -7.86 -2.52
CA LYS A 48 -6.16 -8.84 -1.43
C LYS A 48 -4.75 -9.45 -1.42
N PRO A 49 -3.75 -8.71 -0.91
CA PRO A 49 -2.38 -9.19 -0.96
C PRO A 49 -2.21 -10.38 -0.01
N ALA A 50 -1.45 -11.38 -0.45
CA ALA A 50 -1.10 -12.53 0.39
C ALA A 50 0.12 -12.17 1.22
N LEU A 51 -0.10 -11.49 2.35
CA LEU A 51 0.95 -11.10 3.28
C LEU A 51 0.94 -12.01 4.50
N GLU A 52 2.13 -12.45 4.89
CA GLU A 52 2.35 -13.24 6.10
C GLU A 52 3.38 -12.51 6.96
N HIS A 53 3.03 -12.22 8.21
CA HIS A 53 3.92 -11.61 9.17
C HIS A 53 3.50 -12.00 10.58
N ALA A 54 4.47 -12.13 11.47
CA ALA A 54 4.26 -12.35 12.89
C ALA A 54 4.99 -11.26 13.68
N GLY A 55 4.27 -10.57 14.54
CA GLY A 55 4.79 -9.45 15.34
C GLY A 55 4.49 -8.08 14.72
N GLU A 56 5.08 -7.05 15.30
CA GLU A 56 4.81 -5.66 14.90
C GLU A 56 5.35 -5.36 13.50
N GLY A 57 4.55 -4.67 12.70
CA GLY A 57 4.99 -4.13 11.42
C GLY A 57 4.11 -3.01 10.92
N SER A 58 4.50 -2.44 9.79
CA SER A 58 3.74 -1.43 9.07
C SER A 58 3.54 -1.89 7.63
N ILE A 59 2.34 -1.69 7.10
CA ILE A 59 2.01 -2.07 5.73
C ILE A 59 2.24 -0.85 4.83
N TYR A 60 2.93 -1.05 3.72
CA TYR A 60 3.22 -0.04 2.71
C TYR A 60 2.62 -0.45 1.37
N VAL A 61 2.16 0.54 0.62
CA VAL A 61 1.86 0.40 -0.81
C VAL A 61 2.89 1.19 -1.61
N GLU A 62 3.31 0.60 -2.73
CA GLU A 62 4.13 1.26 -3.74
C GLU A 62 3.33 1.43 -5.03
N TYR A 63 3.27 2.66 -5.55
CA TYR A 63 2.52 2.98 -6.76
C TYR A 63 3.17 4.08 -7.60
N ARG A 64 2.76 4.22 -8.87
CA ARG A 64 3.15 5.29 -9.79
C ARG A 64 1.92 5.99 -10.34
N ILE A 65 2.01 7.28 -10.62
CA ILE A 65 0.93 8.06 -11.22
C ILE A 65 1.33 8.41 -12.65
N GLY A 66 0.44 8.19 -13.61
CA GLY A 66 0.61 8.63 -15.00
C GLY A 66 1.85 8.10 -15.72
N GLY A 67 2.40 6.96 -15.31
CA GLY A 67 3.62 6.39 -15.90
C GLY A 67 4.91 7.11 -15.51
N ASP A 68 4.90 7.94 -14.47
CA ASP A 68 6.11 8.55 -13.91
C ASP A 68 7.17 7.48 -13.57
N ARG A 69 8.45 7.79 -13.77
CA ARG A 69 9.54 6.83 -13.53
C ARG A 69 9.69 6.48 -12.04
N ASP A 70 9.41 7.43 -11.17
CA ASP A 70 9.57 7.30 -9.74
C ASP A 70 8.29 6.74 -9.09
N SER A 71 8.45 5.68 -8.31
CA SER A 71 7.37 5.16 -7.48
C SER A 71 7.28 5.90 -6.15
N VAL A 72 6.04 6.12 -5.71
CA VAL A 72 5.71 6.63 -4.38
C VAL A 72 5.45 5.45 -3.46
N LYS A 73 6.01 5.51 -2.25
CA LYS A 73 5.78 4.53 -1.19
C LYS A 73 5.09 5.20 -0.02
N THR A 74 3.91 4.70 0.34
CA THR A 74 3.08 5.26 1.42
C THR A 74 2.71 4.17 2.41
N VAL A 75 2.80 4.49 3.70
CA VAL A 75 2.31 3.62 4.77
C VAL A 75 0.78 3.62 4.75
N VAL A 76 0.18 2.44 4.67
CA VAL A 76 -1.29 2.22 4.64
C VAL A 76 -1.83 1.62 5.93
N CYS A 77 -0.97 1.03 6.75
CA CYS A 77 -1.22 0.66 8.15
C CYS A 77 0.04 0.98 8.94
N GLY A 78 -0.02 1.96 9.84
CA GLY A 78 1.16 2.46 10.56
C GLY A 78 1.71 1.50 11.61
N TYR A 79 0.86 0.68 12.19
CA TYR A 79 1.21 -0.32 13.19
C TYR A 79 0.17 -1.43 13.11
N THR A 80 0.62 -2.68 13.00
CA THR A 80 -0.25 -3.85 12.91
C THR A 80 0.49 -5.02 13.56
N GLU A 81 -0.18 -5.72 14.47
CA GLU A 81 0.35 -6.96 15.06
C GLU A 81 -0.05 -8.17 14.20
N TYR A 82 -1.13 -8.04 13.42
CA TYR A 82 -1.58 -9.01 12.44
C TYR A 82 -1.63 -8.38 11.04
N ALA A 83 -1.46 -9.18 9.99
CA ALA A 83 -1.62 -8.71 8.60
C ALA A 83 -3.10 -8.70 8.18
N SER A 84 -3.99 -8.16 9.03
CA SER A 84 -5.44 -8.26 8.87
C SER A 84 -6.13 -6.89 8.92
N GLY A 85 -7.31 -6.79 8.31
CA GLY A 85 -8.07 -5.55 8.23
C GLY A 85 -8.21 -4.99 6.81
N PHE A 86 -8.60 -3.73 6.72
CA PHE A 86 -8.79 -3.03 5.44
C PHE A 86 -8.29 -1.59 5.50
N SER A 87 -7.83 -1.10 4.36
CA SER A 87 -7.39 0.27 4.19
C SER A 87 -7.86 0.77 2.83
N THR A 88 -8.27 2.03 2.77
CA THR A 88 -8.67 2.72 1.54
C THR A 88 -7.70 3.88 1.28
N LEU A 89 -6.94 3.77 0.20
CA LEU A 89 -6.09 4.83 -0.32
C LEU A 89 -6.86 5.59 -1.39
N THR A 90 -7.12 6.87 -1.16
CA THR A 90 -7.75 7.76 -2.14
C THR A 90 -6.72 8.76 -2.65
N LEU A 91 -6.50 8.79 -3.96
CA LEU A 91 -5.56 9.69 -4.61
C LEU A 91 -6.34 10.83 -5.28
N LYS A 92 -6.18 12.08 -4.80
CA LYS A 92 -6.87 13.28 -5.31
C LYS A 92 -5.84 14.30 -5.80
N GLY A 93 -5.62 14.38 -7.11
CA GLY A 93 -4.50 15.13 -7.68
C GLY A 93 -3.16 14.67 -7.10
N THR A 94 -2.48 15.56 -6.35
CA THR A 94 -1.24 15.27 -5.60
C THR A 94 -1.49 14.91 -4.13
N GLU A 95 -2.73 15.03 -3.65
CA GLU A 95 -3.10 14.73 -2.27
C GLU A 95 -3.39 13.23 -2.10
N VAL A 96 -2.92 12.67 -0.99
CA VAL A 96 -3.17 11.29 -0.59
C VAL A 96 -4.04 11.30 0.66
N GLN A 97 -5.24 10.75 0.57
CA GLN A 97 -6.12 10.52 1.71
C GLN A 97 -6.13 9.04 2.04
N LEU A 98 -6.00 8.71 3.32
CA LEU A 98 -5.84 7.34 3.77
C LEU A 98 -6.77 7.07 4.95
N GLU A 99 -7.67 6.10 4.74
CA GLU A 99 -8.51 5.54 5.79
C GLU A 99 -7.97 4.16 6.15
N GLN A 100 -7.67 3.95 7.43
CA GLN A 100 -7.05 2.72 7.93
C GLN A 100 -7.95 2.07 8.96
N ASN A 101 -8.19 0.77 8.81
CA ASN A 101 -8.79 -0.08 9.83
C ASN A 101 -8.01 -1.40 9.88
N CYS A 102 -6.87 -1.34 10.56
CA CYS A 102 -5.90 -2.42 10.63
C CYS A 102 -5.93 -3.04 12.03
N HIS A 103 -5.68 -4.34 12.12
CA HIS A 103 -5.68 -5.11 13.36
C HIS A 103 -4.40 -5.94 13.41
#